data_AF-E6TWV7-F1
#
_entry.id   AF-E6TWV7-F1
#
_cell.length_a   1.000
_cell.length_b   1.000
_cell.length_c   1.000
_cell.angle_alpha   90.00
_cell.angle_beta   90.00
_cell.angle_gamma   90.00
#
_symmetry.space_group_name_H-M   'P 1'
#
loop_
_entity.id
_entity.type
_entity.pdbx_description
1 polymer ?
#
loop_
_entity_poly.entity_id
_entity_poly.type
_entity_poly.pdbx_seq_one_letter_code
_entity_poly.pdbx_strand_id
1 'polypeptide(L)'
;MIGERVKRYRKEAGMTLTELADKAGVAKSYLSALERNIQTNPSIQFLEKVANVLGLSIDYLLKDQVDNVSIVDEDIDKEWVNLVQEAMNSGVSKEEFRDFLEFNKWKMKQK
;
A
#
# COMPACT_ATOMS: atom_id res chain seq x y z
N MET A 1 8.72 -5.24 0.32
CA MET A 1 8.70 -5.99 -0.97
C MET A 1 7.41 -6.81 -1.10
N ILE A 2 7.07 -7.32 -2.29
CA ILE A 2 5.84 -8.12 -2.53
C ILE A 2 5.72 -9.30 -1.57
N GLY A 3 6.81 -10.04 -1.36
CA GLY A 3 6.83 -11.21 -0.47
C GLY A 3 6.46 -10.90 0.97
N GLU A 4 6.93 -9.77 1.50
CA GLU A 4 6.59 -9.31 2.83
C GLU A 4 5.11 -8.93 2.95
N ARG A 5 4.54 -8.31 1.90
CA ARG A 5 3.11 -7.97 1.85
C ARG A 5 2.24 -9.23 1.87
N VAL A 6 2.58 -10.22 1.05
CA VAL A 6 1.89 -11.53 1.06
C VAL A 6 1.97 -12.18 2.44
N LYS A 7 3.16 -12.20 3.05
CA LYS A 7 3.36 -12.75 4.40
C LYS A 7 2.54 -12.04 5.46
N ARG A 8 2.45 -10.71 5.39
CA ARG A 8 1.66 -9.88 6.32
C ARG A 8 0.19 -10.24 6.22
N TYR A 9 -0.40 -10.15 5.04
CA TYR A 9 -1.83 -10.44 4.84
C TYR A 9 -2.18 -11.90 5.14
N ARG A 10 -1.30 -12.85 4.83
CA ARG A 10 -1.51 -14.25 5.23
C ARG A 10 -1.64 -14.41 6.74
N LYS A 11 -0.78 -13.73 7.51
CA LYS A 11 -0.81 -13.76 8.98
C LYS A 11 -2.04 -13.07 9.55
N GLU A 12 -2.44 -11.93 8.98
CA GLU A 12 -3.67 -11.23 9.36
C GLU A 12 -4.92 -12.08 9.11
N ALA A 13 -4.94 -12.84 8.02
CA ALA A 13 -5.98 -13.83 7.74
C ALA A 13 -5.90 -15.11 8.60
N GLY A 14 -4.95 -15.20 9.54
CA GLY A 14 -4.77 -16.35 10.43
C GLY A 14 -4.34 -17.64 9.72
N MET A 15 -3.85 -17.56 8.47
CA MET A 15 -3.53 -18.74 7.68
C MET A 15 -2.07 -19.17 7.82
N THR A 16 -1.85 -20.47 7.90
CA THR A 16 -0.53 -21.08 7.71
C THR A 16 -0.11 -21.00 6.23
N LEU A 17 1.19 -21.19 5.98
CA LEU A 17 1.73 -21.19 4.63
C LEU A 17 1.17 -22.35 3.78
N THR A 18 0.90 -23.50 4.41
CA THR A 18 0.26 -24.65 3.75
C THR A 18 -1.16 -24.30 3.34
N GLU A 19 -1.97 -23.74 4.26
CA GLU A 19 -3.37 -23.42 3.96
C GLU A 19 -3.53 -22.40 2.83
N LEU A 20 -2.70 -21.35 2.81
CA LEU A 20 -2.74 -20.38 1.71
C LEU A 20 -2.33 -21.01 0.39
N ALA A 21 -1.29 -21.84 0.38
CA ALA A 21 -0.82 -22.51 -0.83
C ALA A 21 -1.89 -23.44 -1.41
N ASP A 22 -2.51 -24.24 -0.56
CA ASP A 22 -3.55 -25.21 -0.94
C ASP A 22 -4.79 -24.49 -1.47
N LYS A 23 -5.28 -23.47 -0.75
CA LYS A 23 -6.45 -22.69 -1.17
C LYS A 23 -6.21 -21.91 -2.46
N ALA A 24 -5.00 -21.41 -2.67
CA ALA A 24 -4.65 -20.65 -3.87
C ALA A 24 -4.29 -21.56 -5.07
N GLY A 25 -4.15 -22.87 -4.85
CA GLY A 25 -3.71 -23.80 -5.88
C GLY A 25 -2.32 -23.47 -6.41
N VAL A 26 -1.39 -23.15 -5.51
CA VAL A 26 0.00 -22.82 -5.84
C VAL A 26 0.99 -23.67 -5.03
N ALA A 27 2.20 -23.82 -5.53
CA ALA A 27 3.23 -24.60 -4.82
C ALA A 27 3.64 -23.90 -3.51
N LYS A 28 3.53 -24.61 -2.38
CA LYS A 28 3.98 -24.16 -1.05
C LYS A 28 5.43 -23.68 -1.04
N SER A 29 6.32 -24.38 -1.77
CA SER A 29 7.73 -24.02 -1.89
C SER A 29 7.93 -22.66 -2.58
N TYR A 30 7.12 -22.37 -3.61
CA TYR A 30 7.16 -21.11 -4.33
C TYR A 30 6.62 -19.95 -3.48
N LEU A 31 5.49 -20.15 -2.79
CA LEU A 31 4.96 -19.19 -1.83
C LEU A 31 5.99 -18.90 -0.70
N SER A 32 6.67 -19.93 -0.19
CA SER A 32 7.73 -19.79 0.81
C SER A 32 8.97 -19.05 0.29
N ALA A 33 9.35 -19.27 -0.98
CA ALA A 33 10.44 -18.54 -1.62
C ALA A 33 10.07 -17.06 -1.81
N LEU A 34 8.82 -16.78 -2.17
CA LEU A 34 8.29 -15.42 -2.30
C LEU A 34 8.30 -14.70 -0.95
N GLU A 35 7.73 -15.28 0.12
CA GLU A 35 7.68 -14.65 1.45
C GLU A 35 9.05 -14.40 2.10
N ARG A 36 10.09 -15.08 1.62
CA ARG A 36 11.49 -14.87 2.03
C ARG A 36 12.26 -13.95 1.08
N ASN A 37 11.58 -13.34 0.11
CA ASN A 37 12.16 -12.49 -0.93
C ASN A 37 13.25 -13.18 -1.78
N ILE A 38 13.24 -14.52 -1.86
CA ILE A 38 14.12 -15.29 -2.75
C ILE A 38 13.58 -15.24 -4.17
N GLN A 39 12.26 -15.43 -4.30
CA GLN A 39 11.56 -15.18 -5.57
C GLN A 39 11.11 -13.72 -5.60
N THR A 40 11.72 -12.91 -6.45
CA THR A 40 11.47 -11.45 -6.52
C THR A 40 10.58 -11.03 -7.68
N ASN A 41 10.41 -11.89 -8.69
CA ASN A 41 9.59 -11.62 -9.87
C ASN A 41 8.50 -12.69 -10.06
N PRO A 42 7.45 -12.71 -9.20
CA PRO A 42 6.31 -13.61 -9.38
C PRO A 42 5.46 -13.22 -10.60
N SER A 43 4.77 -14.18 -11.21
CA SER A 43 3.80 -13.87 -12.26
C SER A 43 2.54 -13.20 -11.71
N ILE A 44 1.87 -12.38 -12.52
CA ILE A 44 0.59 -11.76 -12.16
C ILE A 44 -0.45 -12.83 -11.80
N GLN A 45 -0.55 -13.90 -12.59
CA GLN A 45 -1.48 -15.01 -12.33
C GLN A 45 -1.26 -15.67 -10.97
N PHE A 46 0.00 -15.80 -10.52
CA PHE A 46 0.29 -16.31 -9.19
C PHE A 46 -0.22 -15.33 -8.12
N LEU A 47 0.03 -14.03 -8.30
CA LEU A 47 -0.40 -13.01 -7.35
C LEU A 47 -1.92 -12.89 -7.27
N GLU A 48 -2.64 -13.00 -8.39
CA GLU A 48 -4.11 -13.00 -8.43
C GLU A 48 -4.69 -14.16 -7.61
N LYS A 49 -4.15 -15.38 -7.80
CA LYS A 49 -4.59 -16.56 -7.03
C LYS A 49 -4.42 -16.35 -5.53
N VAL A 50 -3.28 -15.81 -5.12
CA VAL A 50 -3.00 -15.52 -3.70
C VAL A 50 -3.91 -14.41 -3.18
N ALA A 51 -4.06 -13.30 -3.91
CA ALA A 51 -4.89 -12.16 -3.52
C ALA A 51 -6.37 -12.56 -3.36
N ASN A 52 -6.90 -13.38 -4.27
CA ASN A 52 -8.27 -13.89 -4.22
C ASN A 52 -8.54 -14.69 -2.94
N VAL A 53 -7.62 -15.54 -2.50
CA VAL A 53 -7.77 -16.31 -1.25
C VAL A 53 -7.69 -15.42 -0.02
N LEU A 54 -6.89 -14.36 -0.08
CA LEU A 54 -6.77 -13.38 1.00
C LEU A 54 -7.92 -12.36 1.02
N GLY A 55 -8.81 -12.37 0.03
CA GLY A 55 -9.92 -11.43 -0.07
C GLY A 55 -9.49 -10.00 -0.41
N LEU A 56 -8.38 -9.84 -1.15
CA LEU A 56 -7.77 -8.55 -1.47
C LEU A 56 -7.71 -8.32 -2.98
N SER A 57 -7.73 -7.06 -3.41
CA SER A 57 -7.26 -6.71 -4.76
C SER A 57 -5.76 -6.96 -4.88
N ILE A 58 -5.30 -7.38 -6.07
CA ILE A 58 -3.88 -7.53 -6.38
C ILE A 58 -3.07 -6.24 -6.14
N ASP A 59 -3.71 -5.07 -6.23
CA ASP A 59 -3.09 -3.76 -5.95
C ASP A 59 -2.46 -3.68 -4.56
N TYR A 60 -3.05 -4.34 -3.56
CA TYR A 60 -2.52 -4.38 -2.20
C TYR A 60 -1.18 -5.13 -2.10
N LEU A 61 -0.91 -6.04 -3.05
CA LEU A 61 0.34 -6.78 -3.13
C LEU A 61 1.38 -6.05 -4.00
N LEU A 62 0.94 -5.22 -4.94
CA LEU A 62 1.81 -4.53 -5.90
C LEU A 62 2.23 -3.14 -5.46
N LYS A 63 1.36 -2.37 -4.80
CA LYS A 63 1.68 -1.01 -4.34
C LYS A 63 2.88 -1.04 -3.39
N ASP A 64 3.98 -0.45 -3.85
CA ASP A 64 5.05 -0.07 -2.96
C ASP A 64 4.54 1.03 -2.04
N GLN A 65 4.95 0.96 -0.77
CA GLN A 65 4.70 2.02 0.19
C GLN A 65 5.59 3.21 -0.17
N VAL A 66 5.26 3.86 -1.27
CA VAL A 66 5.55 5.26 -1.52
C VAL A 66 4.21 5.96 -1.50
N ASP A 67 3.51 5.86 -0.37
CA ASP A 67 2.43 6.74 0.01
C ASP A 67 2.15 6.50 1.50
N ASN A 68 2.84 7.27 2.34
CA ASN A 68 2.22 7.78 3.56
C ASN A 68 1.11 8.75 3.18
N VAL A 69 0.14 8.25 2.42
CA VAL A 69 -1.20 8.77 2.31
C VAL A 69 -2.05 7.50 2.28
N SER A 70 -2.19 6.89 3.45
CA SER A 70 -3.50 6.37 3.79
C SER A 70 -4.47 7.52 3.52
N ILE A 71 -5.12 7.52 2.37
CA ILE A 71 -6.49 8.01 2.33
C ILE A 71 -7.21 6.98 3.19
N VAL A 72 -7.13 7.20 4.50
CA VAL A 72 -8.00 6.62 5.49
C VAL A 72 -9.38 6.92 4.96
N ASP A 73 -10.11 5.87 4.62
CA ASP A 73 -11.55 5.90 4.43
C ASP A 73 -12.23 6.00 5.82
N GLU A 74 -11.75 6.95 6.62
CA GLU A 74 -12.29 7.41 7.89
C GLU A 74 -12.14 8.94 7.87
N ASP A 75 -13.25 9.61 7.56
CA ASP A 75 -13.47 11.06 7.63
C ASP A 75 -12.21 11.93 7.48
N ILE A 76 -11.93 12.37 6.24
CA ILE A 76 -11.08 13.55 6.06
C ILE A 76 -11.75 14.66 6.88
N ASP A 77 -11.03 15.14 7.89
CA ASP A 77 -11.49 16.20 8.77
C ASP A 77 -12.04 17.36 7.93
N LYS A 78 -13.29 17.72 8.19
CA LYS A 78 -14.00 18.78 7.45
C LYS A 78 -13.24 20.11 7.52
N GLU A 79 -12.49 20.34 8.60
CA GLU A 79 -11.63 21.51 8.72
C GLU A 79 -10.52 21.51 7.66
N TRP A 80 -9.85 20.37 7.45
CA TRP A 80 -8.84 20.21 6.40
C TRP A 80 -9.42 20.41 4.99
N VAL A 81 -10.62 19.89 4.73
CA VAL A 81 -11.30 20.08 3.43
C VAL A 81 -11.58 21.57 3.18
N ASN A 82 -12.09 22.28 4.19
CA ASN A 82 -12.39 23.71 4.09
C ASN A 82 -11.13 24.54 3.80
N LEU A 83 -10.01 24.23 4.47
CA LEU A 83 -8.74 24.92 4.25
C LEU A 83 -8.20 24.72 2.83
N VAL A 84 -8.29 23.50 2.29
CA VAL A 84 -7.88 23.22 0.90
C VAL A 84 -8.79 23.96 -0.08
N GLN A 85 -10.09 23.99 0.17
CA GLN A 85 -11.04 24.70 -0.69
C GLN A 85 -10.80 26.23 -0.69
N GLU A 86 -10.48 26.80 0.48
CA GLU A 86 -10.11 28.21 0.60
C GLU A 86 -8.80 28.50 -0.16
N ALA A 87 -7.79 27.63 -0.02
CA ALA A 87 -6.54 27.75 -0.77
C ALA A 87 -6.75 27.66 -2.30
N MET A 88 -7.69 26.83 -2.77
CA MET A 88 -8.05 26.78 -4.19
C MET A 88 -8.74 28.07 -4.66
N ASN A 89 -9.56 28.68 -3.80
CA ASN A 89 -10.31 29.90 -4.11
C ASN A 89 -9.48 31.19 -3.96
N SER A 90 -8.33 31.14 -3.29
CA SER A 90 -7.44 32.29 -3.10
C SER A 90 -6.59 32.62 -4.33
N GLY A 91 -6.66 31.80 -5.38
CA GLY A 91 -5.92 31.97 -6.63
C GLY A 91 -4.51 31.36 -6.60
N VAL A 92 -4.14 30.66 -5.54
CA VAL A 92 -2.88 29.92 -5.45
C VAL A 92 -2.87 28.76 -6.46
N SER A 93 -1.83 28.68 -7.26
CA SER A 93 -1.64 27.56 -8.19
C SER A 93 -1.23 26.28 -7.46
N LYS A 94 -1.45 25.13 -8.11
CA LYS A 94 -1.02 23.83 -7.57
C LYS A 94 0.50 23.74 -7.37
N GLU A 95 1.27 24.51 -8.14
CA GLU A 95 2.72 24.55 -8.05
C GLU A 95 3.17 25.31 -6.80
N GLU A 96 2.67 26.53 -6.60
CA GLU A 96 2.93 27.33 -5.40
C GLU A 96 2.50 26.60 -4.11
N PHE A 97 1.35 25.92 -4.15
CA PHE A 97 0.90 25.12 -3.01
C PHE A 97 1.83 23.93 -2.71
N ARG A 98 2.38 23.28 -3.75
CA ARG A 98 3.35 22.20 -3.59
C ARG A 98 4.65 22.71 -2.97
N ASP A 99 5.16 23.84 -3.47
CA ASP A 99 6.40 24.45 -2.97
C ASP A 99 6.27 24.85 -1.51
N PHE A 100 5.11 25.39 -1.11
CA PHE A 100 4.81 25.68 0.30
C PHE A 100 4.86 24.43 1.19
N LEU A 101 4.28 23.31 0.74
CA LEU A 101 4.32 22.05 1.50
C LEU A 101 5.75 21.49 1.60
N GLU A 102 6.53 21.57 0.53
CA GLU A 102 7.93 21.13 0.53
C GLU A 102 8.80 21.97 1.47
N PHE A 103 8.63 23.29 1.45
CA PHE A 103 9.31 24.20 2.35
C PHE A 103 9.03 23.88 3.83
N ASN A 104 7.76 23.65 4.19
CA ASN A 104 7.39 23.29 5.56
C ASN A 104 7.92 21.90 5.96
N LYS A 105 7.88 20.92 5.07
CA LYS A 105 8.48 19.59 5.31
C LYS A 105 9.99 19.69 5.56
N TRP A 106 10.70 20.51 4.79
CA TRP A 106 12.12 20.77 5.02
C TRP A 106 12.37 21.43 6.38
N LYS A 107 11.61 22.49 6.71
CA LYS A 107 11.75 23.23 7.98
C LYS A 107 11.54 22.32 9.20
N MET A 108 10.58 21.40 9.14
CA MET A 108 10.31 20.45 10.22
C MET A 108 11.44 19.43 10.42
N LYS A 109 12.24 19.13 9.39
CA LYS A 109 13.42 18.24 9.48
C LYS A 109 14.67 18.93 10.05
N GLN A 110 14.67 20.26 10.14
CA GLN A 110 15.77 21.05 10.69
C GLN A 110 15.57 21.38 12.19
N LYS A 111 14.48 20.88 12.79
CA LYS A 111 14.19 20.94 14.23
C LYS A 111 14.42 19.58 14.86
#